data_AF-A0A7J2ZGH2-F1
#
_entry.id   AF-A0A7J2ZGH2-F1
#
_cell.length_a   1.000
_cell.length_b   1.000
_cell.length_c   1.000
_cell.angle_alpha   90.00
_cell.angle_beta   90.00
_cell.angle_gamma   90.00
#
_symmetry.space_group_name_H-M   'P 1'
#
loop_
_entity.id
_entity.type
_entity.pdbx_description
1 polymer ?
#
loop_
_entity_poly.entity_id
_entity_poly.type
_entity_poly.pdbx_seq_one_letter_code
_entity_poly.pdbx_strand_id
1 'polypeptide(L)'
;MSSQTVGLPLAWRRIPERYGLIGSECQNCKTKYFPVRKICPNCRRKGRMREVRFSGRGKIYSYTVVHAPPTGFELDAPYIIAIVELEEGPKLTTQIVDCDAEDVRIGAPVRMIFRRIQEDGKEGLLHYGFKFTVVK
;
A
#
# COMPACT_ATOMS: atom_id res chain seq x y z
N MET A 1 -9.00 -3.70 -25.42
CA MET A 1 -9.03 -4.19 -24.02
C MET A 1 -7.87 -3.52 -23.29
N SER A 2 -8.16 -2.44 -22.57
CA SER A 2 -7.15 -1.55 -22.00
C SER A 2 -6.33 -2.30 -20.95
N SER A 3 -5.08 -2.63 -21.30
CA SER A 3 -4.01 -2.77 -20.30
C SER A 3 -4.18 -1.60 -19.34
N GLN A 4 -4.34 -1.87 -18.04
CA GLN A 4 -4.44 -0.80 -17.04
C GLN A 4 -3.05 -0.18 -16.84
N THR A 5 -2.53 0.45 -17.90
CA THR A 5 -1.28 1.16 -17.90
C THR A 5 -1.45 2.37 -17.00
N VAL A 6 -0.80 2.33 -15.83
CA VAL A 6 -0.72 3.52 -14.98
C VAL A 6 0.20 4.50 -15.71
N GLY A 7 -0.37 5.54 -16.30
CA GLY A 7 0.39 6.49 -17.12
C GLY A 7 1.66 6.98 -16.41
N LEU A 8 2.78 7.06 -17.13
CA LEU A 8 4.10 7.40 -16.61
C LEU A 8 4.12 8.61 -15.64
N PRO A 9 3.42 9.74 -15.92
CA PRO A 9 3.40 10.86 -14.98
C PRO A 9 2.74 10.55 -13.63
N LEU A 10 1.73 9.68 -13.61
CA LEU A 10 1.06 9.24 -12.38
C LEU A 10 1.97 8.31 -11.58
N ALA A 11 2.64 7.37 -12.25
CA ALA A 11 3.59 6.47 -11.62
C ALA A 11 4.72 7.26 -10.94
N TRP A 12 5.33 8.21 -11.67
CA TRP A 12 6.40 9.05 -11.17
C TRP A 12 6.00 9.89 -9.94
N ARG A 13 4.84 10.57 -9.97
CA ARG A 13 4.36 11.39 -8.84
C ARG A 13 4.08 10.59 -7.57
N ARG A 14 3.78 9.29 -7.68
CA ARG A 14 3.46 8.41 -6.56
C ARG A 14 4.67 7.68 -5.98
N ILE A 15 5.88 7.88 -6.53
CA ILE A 15 7.11 7.23 -6.05
C ILE A 15 7.31 7.45 -4.54
N PRO A 16 7.21 8.67 -3.97
CA PRO A 16 7.41 8.86 -2.54
C PRO A 16 6.43 8.02 -1.70
N GLU A 17 5.16 7.96 -2.09
CA GLU A 17 4.13 7.18 -1.40
C GLU A 17 4.38 5.67 -1.50
N ARG A 18 4.73 5.19 -2.70
CA ARG A 18 4.92 3.75 -2.97
C ARG A 18 6.24 3.21 -2.43
N TYR A 19 7.31 4.01 -2.48
CA TYR A 19 8.67 3.54 -2.17
C TYR A 19 9.03 3.85 -0.73
N GLY A 20 8.66 5.04 -0.25
CA GLY A 20 9.02 5.52 1.07
C GLY A 20 7.90 5.36 2.11
N LEU A 21 6.71 4.95 1.70
CA LEU A 21 5.50 4.99 2.53
C LEU A 21 5.28 6.39 3.11
N ILE A 22 5.47 7.41 2.27
CA ILE A 22 5.23 8.81 2.63
C ILE A 22 3.73 9.08 2.57
N GLY A 23 3.16 9.57 3.67
CA GLY A 23 1.81 10.12 3.72
C GLY A 23 1.82 11.52 4.29
N SER A 24 0.74 11.93 4.95
CA SER A 24 0.66 13.26 5.54
C SER A 24 0.07 13.28 6.95
N GLU A 25 0.50 14.26 7.75
CA GLU A 25 -0.01 14.55 9.08
C GLU A 25 -0.57 15.97 9.10
N CYS A 26 -1.76 16.15 9.68
CA CYS A 26 -2.27 17.47 9.99
C CYS A 26 -1.63 17.98 11.30
N GLN A 27 -0.86 19.06 11.25
CA GLN A 27 -0.19 19.61 12.43
C GLN A 27 -1.17 20.14 13.49
N ASN A 28 -2.42 20.45 13.11
CA ASN A 28 -3.46 20.94 14.02
C ASN A 28 -4.09 19.81 14.84
N CYS A 29 -4.68 18.79 14.18
CA CYS A 29 -5.37 17.69 14.88
C CYS A 29 -4.53 16.43 15.05
N LYS A 30 -3.28 16.42 14.57
CA LYS A 30 -2.32 15.30 14.62
C LYS A 30 -2.78 14.02 13.89
N THR A 31 -3.92 14.05 13.21
CA THR A 31 -4.38 12.92 12.39
C THR A 31 -3.43 12.69 11.23
N LYS A 32 -3.02 11.44 11.07
CA LYS A 32 -2.16 10.98 9.97
C LYS A 32 -3.01 10.32 8.90
N TYR A 33 -2.60 10.46 7.65
CA TYR A 33 -3.30 9.98 6.47
C TYR A 33 -2.31 9.32 5.53
N PHE A 34 -2.78 8.26 4.89
CA PHE A 34 -2.13 7.64 3.76
C PHE A 34 -3.22 7.36 2.71
N PRO A 35 -3.02 7.69 1.41
CA PRO A 35 -1.88 8.39 0.80
C PRO A 35 -1.76 9.87 1.20
N VAL A 36 -0.83 10.62 0.59
CA VAL A 36 -0.61 12.04 0.89
C VAL A 36 -1.88 12.85 0.58
N ARG A 37 -2.33 13.63 1.57
CA ARG A 37 -3.45 14.57 1.43
C ARG A 37 -2.98 16.02 1.58
N LYS A 38 -3.44 16.87 0.65
CA LYS A 38 -3.26 18.33 0.69
C LYS A 38 -4.22 19.05 1.64
N ILE A 39 -5.38 18.46 1.91
CA ILE A 39 -6.44 19.04 2.76
C ILE A 39 -6.81 18.02 3.84
N CYS A 40 -6.82 18.46 5.10
CA CYS A 40 -7.27 17.64 6.23
C CYS A 40 -8.80 17.49 6.19
N PRO A 41 -9.35 16.26 6.19
CA PRO A 41 -10.79 16.04 6.34
C PRO A 41 -11.39 16.63 7.63
N ASN A 42 -10.63 16.59 8.74
CA ASN A 42 -11.10 17.06 10.05
C ASN A 42 -11.06 18.59 10.16
N CYS A 43 -9.91 19.22 9.86
CA CYS A 43 -9.70 20.66 10.01
C CYS A 43 -10.03 21.48 8.75
N ARG A 44 -10.26 20.82 7.61
CA ARG A 44 -10.48 21.43 6.29
C ARG A 44 -9.40 22.48 5.97
N ARG A 45 -9.81 23.68 5.55
CA ARG A 45 -8.94 24.81 5.21
C ARG A 45 -8.00 25.24 6.34
N LYS A 46 -8.34 24.97 7.61
CA LYS A 46 -7.50 25.31 8.77
C LYS A 46 -6.38 24.30 9.01
N GLY A 47 -6.44 23.12 8.38
CA GLY A 47 -5.46 22.06 8.58
C GLY A 47 -4.14 22.36 7.88
N ARG A 48 -3.06 22.41 8.67
CA ARG A 48 -1.70 22.52 8.15
C ARG A 48 -1.14 21.13 7.90
N MET A 49 -1.12 20.70 6.64
CA MET A 49 -0.62 19.39 6.25
C MET A 49 0.89 19.42 6.08
N ARG A 50 1.58 18.40 6.62
CA ARG A 50 2.99 18.12 6.32
C ARG A 50 3.15 16.67 5.88
N GLU A 51 4.17 16.38 5.08
CA GLU A 51 4.53 15.01 4.76
C GLU A 51 5.15 14.30 5.97
N VAL A 52 4.90 13.00 6.09
CA VAL A 52 5.46 12.15 7.14
C VAL A 52 5.77 10.77 6.57
N ARG A 53 6.90 10.19 6.99
CA ARG A 53 7.26 8.81 6.67
C ARG A 53 6.70 7.87 7.72
N PHE A 54 5.95 6.86 7.29
CA PHE A 54 5.49 5.79 8.17
C PHE A 54 6.58 4.74 8.37
N SER A 55 6.56 4.06 9.52
CA SER A 55 7.51 3.00 9.87
C SER A 55 7.44 1.77 8.96
N GLY A 56 6.28 1.57 8.32
CA GLY A 56 5.99 0.35 7.57
C GLY A 56 5.66 -0.85 8.44
N ARG A 57 5.46 -0.67 9.76
CA ARG A 57 4.93 -1.71 10.64
C ARG A 57 3.42 -1.58 10.78
N GLY A 58 2.74 -2.70 10.90
CA GLY A 58 1.30 -2.73 11.07
C GLY A 58 0.78 -4.10 11.45
N LYS A 59 -0.54 -4.25 11.36
CA LYS A 59 -1.24 -5.50 11.63
C LYS A 59 -2.27 -5.76 10.52
N ILE A 60 -2.53 -7.02 10.22
CA ILE A 60 -3.60 -7.40 9.30
C ILE A 60 -4.95 -7.02 9.93
N TYR A 61 -5.66 -6.08 9.32
CA TYR A 61 -7.01 -5.69 9.74
C TYR A 61 -8.07 -6.63 9.15
N SER A 62 -7.93 -6.96 7.86
CA SER A 62 -8.77 -7.93 7.15
C SER A 62 -8.00 -8.45 5.93
N TYR A 63 -8.30 -9.67 5.45
CA TYR A 63 -7.66 -10.25 4.28
C TYR A 63 -8.59 -11.16 3.49
N THR A 64 -8.22 -11.45 2.26
CA THR A 64 -8.84 -12.47 1.42
C THR A 64 -7.79 -13.12 0.51
N VAL A 65 -8.09 -14.33 0.06
CA VAL A 65 -7.25 -15.08 -0.88
C VAL A 65 -7.87 -14.99 -2.27
N VAL A 66 -7.12 -14.44 -3.22
CA VAL A 66 -7.57 -14.31 -4.61
C VAL A 66 -7.13 -15.56 -5.37
N HIS A 67 -8.09 -16.43 -5.65
CA HIS A 67 -7.88 -17.66 -6.44
C HIS A 67 -8.09 -17.47 -7.94
N ALA A 68 -9.01 -16.57 -8.32
CA ALA A 68 -9.31 -16.23 -9.70
C ALA A 68 -8.88 -14.78 -9.97
N PRO A 69 -7.63 -14.55 -10.40
CA PRO A 69 -7.09 -13.22 -10.55
C PRO A 69 -7.60 -12.55 -11.84
N PRO A 70 -7.62 -11.20 -11.89
CA PRO A 70 -7.82 -10.48 -13.14
C PRO A 70 -6.68 -10.74 -14.13
N THR A 71 -6.95 -10.47 -15.41
CA THR A 71 -5.94 -10.62 -16.47
C THR A 71 -4.68 -9.81 -16.17
N GLY A 72 -3.50 -10.44 -16.29
CA GLY A 72 -2.19 -9.88 -15.96
C GLY A 72 -1.66 -10.25 -14.57
N PHE A 73 -2.45 -10.93 -13.74
CA PHE A 73 -2.04 -11.41 -12.41
C PHE A 73 -2.18 -12.94 -12.28
N GLU A 74 -2.34 -13.65 -13.41
CA GLU A 74 -2.55 -15.10 -13.44
C GLU A 74 -1.39 -15.88 -12.83
N LEU A 75 -0.17 -15.38 -13.03
CA LEU A 75 1.06 -16.03 -12.52
C LEU A 75 1.24 -15.87 -11.00
N ASP A 76 0.53 -14.94 -10.37
CA ASP A 76 0.63 -14.68 -8.93
C ASP A 76 -0.45 -15.43 -8.14
N ALA A 77 -1.42 -16.10 -8.79
CA ALA A 77 -2.48 -16.81 -8.08
C ALA A 77 -2.03 -18.19 -7.55
N PRO A 78 -2.47 -18.58 -6.34
CA PRO A 78 -3.24 -17.77 -5.38
C PRO A 78 -2.36 -16.73 -4.67
N TYR A 79 -2.87 -15.50 -4.49
CA TYR A 79 -2.22 -14.48 -3.66
C TYR A 79 -3.15 -13.92 -2.59
N ILE A 80 -2.54 -13.43 -1.52
CA ILE A 80 -3.24 -12.84 -0.39
C ILE A 80 -3.27 -11.32 -0.57
N ILE A 81 -4.47 -10.74 -0.54
CA ILE A 81 -4.66 -9.30 -0.43
C ILE A 81 -5.22 -8.97 0.94
N ALA A 82 -4.67 -7.95 1.58
CA ALA A 82 -5.03 -7.54 2.92
C ALA A 82 -5.20 -6.02 3.03
N ILE A 83 -6.05 -5.64 3.96
CA ILE A 83 -6.04 -4.31 4.56
C ILE A 83 -5.09 -4.38 5.75
N VAL A 84 -4.01 -3.61 5.71
CA VAL A 84 -3.06 -3.46 6.82
C VAL A 84 -3.35 -2.17 7.55
N GLU A 85 -3.53 -2.24 8.87
CA GLU A 85 -3.55 -1.08 9.75
C GLU A 85 -2.13 -0.80 10.24
N LEU A 86 -1.57 0.33 9.84
CA LEU A 86 -0.25 0.78 10.30
C LEU A 86 -0.28 1.14 11.79
N GLU A 87 0.86 1.00 12.47
CA GLU A 87 1.01 1.42 13.88
C GLU A 87 0.61 2.88 14.09
N GLU A 88 0.83 3.73 13.08
CA GLU A 88 0.52 5.15 13.12
C GLU A 88 -0.95 5.49 12.82
N GLY A 89 -1.78 4.49 12.47
CA GLY A 89 -3.24 4.60 12.31
C GLY A 89 -3.83 4.40 10.90
N PRO A 90 -3.20 4.84 9.79
CA PRO A 90 -3.78 4.66 8.46
C PRO A 90 -3.94 3.19 8.07
N LYS A 91 -4.98 2.90 7.30
CA LYS A 91 -5.24 1.59 6.69
C LYS A 91 -4.91 1.62 5.20
N LEU A 92 -4.23 0.59 4.70
CA LEU A 92 -3.81 0.48 3.31
C LEU A 92 -4.10 -0.92 2.76
N THR A 93 -4.47 -0.97 1.48
CA THR A 93 -4.66 -2.23 0.76
C THR A 93 -3.34 -2.64 0.11
N THR A 94 -2.91 -3.88 0.34
CA THR A 94 -1.64 -4.41 -0.16
C THR A 94 -1.69 -5.94 -0.24
N GLN A 95 -0.70 -6.54 -0.90
CA GLN A 95 -0.52 -7.99 -0.88
C GLN A 95 0.35 -8.41 0.30
N ILE A 96 0.03 -9.57 0.89
CA ILE A 96 0.89 -10.26 1.85
C ILE A 96 1.70 -11.31 1.10
N VAL A 97 3.02 -11.30 1.28
CA VAL A 97 3.96 -12.16 0.56
C VAL A 97 5.05 -12.70 1.49
N ASP A 98 5.80 -13.69 1.00
CA ASP A 98 6.90 -14.37 1.70
C ASP A 98 6.50 -14.95 3.07
N CYS A 99 5.29 -15.49 3.18
CA CYS A 99 4.83 -16.15 4.40
C CYS A 99 3.97 -17.37 4.06
N ASP A 100 3.83 -18.24 5.05
CA ASP A 100 2.96 -19.41 4.97
C ASP A 100 1.50 -18.96 5.12
N ALA A 101 0.54 -19.72 4.57
CA ALA A 101 -0.87 -19.31 4.58
C ALA A 101 -1.44 -19.27 6.02
N GLU A 102 -0.90 -20.12 6.89
CA GLU A 102 -1.27 -20.26 8.29
C GLU A 102 -0.82 -19.05 9.14
N ASP A 103 0.22 -18.34 8.69
CA ASP A 103 0.72 -17.13 9.34
C ASP A 103 -0.23 -15.93 9.12
N VAL A 104 -1.06 -15.99 8.07
CA VAL A 104 -1.96 -14.91 7.68
C VAL A 104 -3.28 -15.04 8.42
N ARG A 105 -3.40 -14.23 9.48
CA ARG A 105 -4.63 -14.09 10.27
C ARG A 105 -4.85 -12.64 10.68
N ILE A 106 -6.11 -12.30 10.95
CA ILE A 106 -6.46 -10.98 11.50
C ILE A 106 -5.66 -10.73 12.79
N GLY A 107 -5.07 -9.54 12.90
CA GLY A 107 -4.21 -9.12 13.99
C GLY A 107 -2.74 -9.53 13.87
N ALA A 108 -2.36 -10.36 12.89
CA ALA A 108 -0.96 -10.75 12.70
C ALA A 108 -0.06 -9.53 12.43
N PRO A 109 1.10 -9.42 13.09
CA PRO A 109 2.03 -8.33 12.86
C PRO A 109 2.68 -8.46 11.48
N VAL A 110 2.80 -7.35 10.77
CA VAL A 110 3.37 -7.29 9.43
C VAL A 110 4.37 -6.15 9.31
N ARG A 111 5.32 -6.31 8.38
CA ARG A 111 6.26 -5.25 7.99
C ARG A 111 6.28 -5.05 6.49
N MET A 112 6.51 -3.80 6.09
CA MET A 112 6.67 -3.39 4.70
C MET A 112 7.94 -3.99 4.10
N ILE A 113 7.84 -4.39 2.85
CA ILE A 113 8.96 -4.74 1.98
C ILE A 113 8.77 -4.07 0.61
N PHE A 114 9.88 -3.78 -0.07
CA PHE A 114 9.87 -3.20 -1.40
C PHE A 114 9.84 -4.30 -2.46
N ARG A 115 8.86 -4.25 -3.38
CA ARG A 115 8.65 -5.28 -4.40
C ARG A 115 8.20 -4.66 -5.72
N ARG A 116 8.37 -5.40 -6.81
CA ARG A 116 7.66 -5.14 -8.07
C ARG A 116 6.17 -5.44 -7.85
N ILE A 117 5.31 -4.48 -8.20
CA ILE A 117 3.85 -4.56 -7.98
C ILE A 117 3.06 -4.69 -9.28
N GLN A 118 3.60 -4.24 -10.41
CA GLN A 118 2.95 -4.29 -11.71
C GLN A 118 4.00 -4.07 -12.83
N GLU A 119 3.67 -4.47 -14.05
CA GLU A 119 4.44 -4.23 -15.26
C GLU A 119 3.47 -3.82 -16.38
N ASP A 120 3.79 -2.75 -17.13
CA ASP A 120 2.95 -2.25 -18.23
C ASP A 120 3.22 -3.02 -19.55
N GLY A 121 3.12 -4.34 -19.52
CA GLY A 121 3.48 -5.19 -20.67
C GLY A 121 5.00 -5.28 -20.91
N LYS A 122 5.40 -6.06 -21.92
CA LYS A 122 6.81 -6.49 -22.13
C LYS A 122 7.82 -5.36 -22.34
N GLU A 123 7.39 -4.24 -22.90
CA GLU A 123 8.23 -3.07 -23.18
C GLU A 123 7.85 -1.88 -22.29
N GLY A 124 7.01 -2.10 -21.29
CA GLY A 124 6.46 -1.07 -20.43
C GLY A 124 7.28 -0.81 -19.17
N LEU A 125 6.78 0.11 -18.36
CA LEU A 125 7.39 0.46 -17.08
C LEU A 125 7.19 -0.67 -16.07
N LEU A 126 8.26 -0.97 -15.33
CA LEU A 126 8.18 -1.76 -14.10
C LEU A 126 7.76 -0.85 -12.95
N HIS A 127 6.61 -1.16 -12.36
CA HIS A 127 6.13 -0.45 -11.17
C HIS A 127 6.61 -1.16 -9.93
N TYR A 128 7.29 -0.43 -9.06
CA TYR A 128 7.66 -0.90 -7.74
C TYR A 128 6.83 -0.20 -6.65
N GLY A 129 6.79 -0.80 -5.48
CA GLY A 129 6.11 -0.24 -4.32
C GLY A 129 6.19 -1.15 -3.10
N PHE A 130 5.32 -0.90 -2.13
CA PHE A 130 5.22 -1.71 -0.92
C PHE A 130 4.34 -2.96 -1.14
N LYS A 131 4.85 -4.09 -0.65
CA LYS A 131 4.05 -5.24 -0.19
C LYS A 131 4.34 -5.43 1.30
N PHE A 132 3.64 -6.34 1.96
CA PHE A 132 3.86 -6.65 3.37
C PHE A 132 4.19 -8.13 3.55
N THR A 133 4.94 -8.46 4.59
CA THR A 133 5.22 -9.83 5.01
C THR A 133 4.93 -9.97 6.50
N VAL A 134 4.52 -11.15 6.94
CA VAL A 134 4.26 -11.45 8.35
C VAL A 134 5.58 -11.45 9.13
N VAL A 135 5.58 -10.83 10.30
CA VAL A 135 6.72 -10.89 11.23
C VAL A 135 6.55 -12.14 12.07
N LYS A 136 7.48 -13.09 11.93
CA LYS A 136 7.57 -14.30 12.77
C LYS A 136 8.10 -13.95 14.17
#